data_AF-A0A4V1RG51-F1
#
_entry.id   AF-A0A4V1RG51-F1
#
_cell.length_a   1.000
_cell.length_b   1.000
_cell.length_c   1.000
_cell.angle_alpha   90.00
_cell.angle_beta   90.00
_cell.angle_gamma   90.00
#
_symmetry.space_group_name_H-M   'P 1'
#
loop_
_entity.id
_entity.type
_entity.pdbx_description
1 polymer ?
#
loop_
_entity_poly.entity_id
_entity_poly.type
_entity_poly.pdbx_seq_one_letter_code
_entity_poly.pdbx_strand_id
1 'polypeptide(L)'
;RVAGQDVATLDADALAQLRREHFGFIFQRYHLLSHLTAEQNVEVPAVYAGLERKQRLLRAQGLLQRLGLEDRTEYYPAQLSGGQQQRVSIARALMNGGQVILADEPTGALDSHSGEEVMAILHQLRDRGHTVIIVTH
;
A
#
# COMPACT_ATOMS: atom_id res chain seq x y z
N ARG A 1 -4.40 -20.25 -9.64
CA ARG A 1 -2.92 -20.23 -9.55
C ARG A 1 -2.41 -18.79 -9.51
N VAL A 2 -1.36 -18.49 -8.76
CA VAL A 2 -0.67 -17.19 -8.71
C VAL A 2 0.78 -17.43 -9.10
N ALA A 3 1.29 -16.75 -10.13
CA ALA A 3 2.65 -16.96 -10.65
C ALA A 3 3.00 -18.45 -10.89
N GLY A 4 2.02 -19.25 -11.33
CA GLY A 4 2.17 -20.70 -11.55
C GLY A 4 1.91 -21.59 -10.32
N GLN A 5 1.90 -21.03 -9.11
CA GLN A 5 1.62 -21.76 -7.88
C GLN A 5 0.12 -21.98 -7.68
N ASP A 6 -0.30 -23.21 -7.39
CA ASP A 6 -1.68 -23.47 -6.93
C ASP A 6 -1.80 -23.09 -5.46
N VAL A 7 -2.82 -22.28 -5.13
CA VAL A 7 -3.03 -21.77 -3.78
C VAL A 7 -3.77 -22.78 -2.90
N ALA A 8 -4.51 -23.71 -3.51
CA ALA A 8 -5.24 -24.75 -2.78
C ALA A 8 -4.31 -25.77 -2.10
N THR A 9 -3.05 -25.84 -2.53
CA THR A 9 -2.04 -26.77 -1.98
C THR A 9 -1.15 -26.14 -0.92
N LEU A 10 -1.33 -24.85 -0.61
CA LEU A 10 -0.48 -24.11 0.33
C LEU A 10 -1.10 -24.10 1.73
N ASP A 11 -0.25 -24.21 2.74
CA ASP A 11 -0.64 -23.93 4.11
C ASP A 11 -0.74 -22.42 4.39
N ALA A 12 -1.14 -22.06 5.62
CA ALA A 12 -1.36 -20.67 6.00
C ALA A 12 -0.09 -19.80 5.89
N ASP A 13 1.08 -20.36 6.21
CA ASP A 13 2.34 -19.63 6.21
C ASP A 13 2.84 -19.39 4.79
N ALA A 14 2.73 -20.41 3.92
CA ALA A 14 3.03 -20.28 2.50
C ALA A 14 2.07 -19.32 1.78
N LEU A 15 0.78 -19.33 2.14
CA LEU A 15 -0.18 -18.33 1.65
C LEU A 15 0.19 -16.91 2.12
N ALA A 16 0.63 -16.76 3.38
CA ALA A 16 1.08 -15.47 3.89
C ALA A 16 2.36 -14.99 3.19
N GLN A 17 3.28 -15.89 2.85
CA GLN A 17 4.47 -15.58 2.06
C GLN A 17 4.11 -15.14 0.64
N LEU A 18 3.29 -15.92 -0.07
CA LEU A 18 2.80 -15.57 -1.40
C LEU A 18 2.12 -14.19 -1.40
N ARG A 19 1.32 -13.90 -0.37
CA ARG A 19 0.67 -12.60 -0.19
C ARG A 19 1.70 -11.48 -0.07
N ARG A 20 2.74 -11.64 0.74
CA ARG A 20 3.78 -10.63 0.94
C ARG A 20 4.60 -10.39 -0.33
N GLU A 21 4.87 -11.42 -1.11
CA GLU A 21 5.73 -11.34 -2.31
C GLU A 21 5.03 -10.68 -3.51
N HIS A 22 3.72 -10.92 -3.66
CA HIS A 22 3.01 -10.50 -4.87
C HIS A 22 1.98 -9.39 -4.64
N PHE A 23 1.34 -9.32 -3.48
CA PHE A 23 0.13 -8.52 -3.32
C PHE A 23 0.30 -7.30 -2.42
N GLY A 24 -0.25 -6.17 -2.87
CA GLY A 24 -0.53 -4.98 -2.09
C GLY A 24 -2.04 -4.73 -2.01
N PHE A 25 -2.52 -4.20 -0.89
CA PHE A 25 -3.95 -4.00 -0.64
C PHE A 25 -4.25 -2.54 -0.30
N ILE A 26 -5.29 -2.00 -0.93
CA ILE A 26 -5.86 -0.68 -0.66
C ILE A 26 -7.36 -0.88 -0.45
N PHE A 27 -7.92 -0.20 0.55
CA PHE A 27 -9.33 -0.30 0.91
C PHE A 27 -9.94 1.11 0.98
N GLN A 28 -11.27 1.18 0.91
CA GLN A 28 -12.05 2.41 1.12
C GLN A 28 -11.76 3.05 2.49
N ARG A 29 -11.66 2.21 3.53
CA ARG A 29 -11.16 2.61 4.86
C ARG A 29 -9.65 2.37 4.90
N TYR A 30 -8.87 3.41 5.17
CA TYR A 30 -7.40 3.39 5.03
C TYR A 30 -6.68 2.33 5.87
N HIS A 31 -7.33 1.77 6.91
CA HIS A 31 -6.80 0.75 7.82
C HIS A 31 -5.41 1.08 8.37
N LEU A 32 -5.14 2.37 8.62
CA LEU A 32 -3.89 2.81 9.25
C LEU A 32 -3.97 2.60 10.76
N LEU A 33 -2.85 2.20 11.36
CA LEU A 33 -2.69 2.10 12.80
C LEU A 33 -2.53 3.52 13.36
N SER A 34 -3.49 3.96 14.15
CA SER A 34 -3.61 5.34 14.65
C SER A 34 -2.45 5.79 15.54
N HIS A 35 -1.78 4.85 16.20
CA HIS A 35 -0.64 5.09 17.10
C HIS A 35 0.72 5.01 16.39
N LEU A 36 0.72 4.76 15.07
CA LEU A 36 1.93 4.74 14.26
C LEU A 36 1.95 5.95 13.32
N THR A 37 3.14 6.45 13.01
CA THR A 37 3.33 7.50 12.00
C THR A 37 3.04 6.97 10.58
N ALA A 38 2.95 7.86 9.60
CA ALA A 38 2.82 7.49 8.19
C ALA A 38 3.94 6.53 7.75
N GLU A 39 5.19 6.87 8.07
CA GLU A 39 6.36 6.03 7.80
C GLU A 39 6.24 4.64 8.44
N GLN A 40 5.91 4.59 9.72
CA GLN A 40 5.75 3.33 10.45
C GLN A 40 4.60 2.47 9.90
N ASN A 41 3.51 3.09 9.47
CA ASN A 41 2.41 2.39 8.79
C ASN A 41 2.87 1.75 7.47
N VAL A 42 3.71 2.46 6.70
CA VAL A 42 4.27 1.94 5.45
C VAL A 42 5.23 0.79 5.70
N GLU A 43 5.98 0.80 6.81
CA GLU A 43 6.93 -0.28 7.14
C GLU A 43 6.29 -1.62 7.49
N VAL A 44 5.05 -1.63 8.02
CA VAL A 44 4.41 -2.83 8.61
C VAL A 44 4.55 -4.08 7.75
N PRO A 45 4.27 -4.07 6.43
CA PRO A 45 4.37 -5.28 5.61
C PRO A 45 5.78 -5.86 5.52
N ALA A 46 6.82 -5.01 5.58
CA ALA A 46 8.21 -5.43 5.47
C ALA A 46 8.78 -5.96 6.79
N VAL A 47 8.16 -5.64 7.94
CA VAL A 47 8.48 -6.26 9.23
C VAL A 47 8.26 -7.77 9.15
N TYR A 48 7.10 -8.19 8.61
CA TYR A 48 6.75 -9.60 8.43
C TYR A 48 7.50 -10.27 7.27
N ALA A 49 8.18 -9.50 6.42
CA ALA A 49 9.08 -10.02 5.39
C ALA A 49 10.53 -10.19 5.90
N GLY A 50 10.81 -9.84 7.16
CA GLY A 50 12.14 -9.98 7.76
C GLY A 50 13.17 -8.95 7.29
N LEU A 51 12.76 -7.86 6.64
CA LEU A 51 13.69 -6.84 6.15
C LEU A 51 14.26 -6.02 7.31
N GLU A 52 15.54 -5.64 7.27
CA GLU A 52 16.16 -4.88 8.37
C GLU A 52 15.56 -3.48 8.53
N ARG A 53 15.51 -2.99 9.78
CA ARG A 53 14.88 -1.69 10.11
C ARG A 53 15.41 -0.53 9.26
N LYS A 54 16.73 -0.43 9.06
CA LYS A 54 17.35 0.64 8.29
C LYS A 54 16.91 0.63 6.82
N GLN A 55 16.78 -0.56 6.23
CA GLN A 55 16.34 -0.74 4.86
C GLN A 55 14.84 -0.41 4.70
N ARG A 56 14.03 -0.83 5.69
CA ARG A 56 12.60 -0.50 5.70
C ARG A 56 12.35 0.99 5.80
N LEU A 57 13.03 1.68 6.72
CA LEU A 57 12.95 3.14 6.89
C LEU A 57 13.24 3.86 5.57
N LEU A 58 14.40 3.58 4.97
CA LEU A 58 14.81 4.21 3.71
C LEU A 58 13.80 3.99 2.59
N ARG A 59 13.27 2.77 2.48
CA ARG A 59 12.27 2.43 1.47
C ARG A 59 10.93 3.12 1.74
N ALA A 60 10.46 3.15 2.99
CA ALA A 60 9.23 3.81 3.38
C ALA A 60 9.27 5.32 3.07
N GLN A 61 10.38 5.98 3.41
CA GLN A 61 10.61 7.39 3.09
C GLN A 61 10.59 7.64 1.59
N GLY A 62 11.29 6.83 0.79
CA GLY A 62 11.29 6.96 -0.67
C GLY A 62 9.90 6.76 -1.29
N LEU A 63 9.10 5.84 -0.75
CA LEU A 63 7.71 5.62 -1.20
C LEU A 63 6.81 6.81 -0.82
N LEU A 64 6.91 7.33 0.40
CA LEU A 64 6.15 8.49 0.86
C LEU A 64 6.52 9.75 0.06
N GLN A 65 7.81 9.99 -0.16
CA GLN A 65 8.29 11.09 -1.00
C GLN A 65 7.72 11.01 -2.41
N ARG A 66 7.77 9.82 -3.04
CA ARG A 66 7.21 9.61 -4.38
C ARG A 66 5.71 9.88 -4.47
N LEU A 67 4.98 9.80 -3.36
CA LEU A 67 3.56 10.12 -3.25
C LEU A 67 3.30 11.54 -2.71
N GLY A 68 4.33 12.38 -2.64
CA GLY A 68 4.22 13.77 -2.20
C GLY A 68 3.95 13.93 -0.70
N LEU A 69 4.46 13.01 0.12
CA LEU A 69 4.29 12.99 1.58
C LEU A 69 5.62 13.10 2.34
N GLU A 70 6.66 13.67 1.71
CA GLU A 70 8.00 13.84 2.32
C GLU A 70 7.93 14.60 3.65
N ASP A 71 7.19 15.71 3.71
CA ASP A 71 7.04 16.53 4.91
C ASP A 71 6.02 15.96 5.93
N ARG A 72 5.54 14.73 5.71
CA ARG A 72 4.44 14.10 6.48
C ARG A 72 4.79 12.71 7.00
N THR A 73 6.05 12.30 6.89
CA THR A 73 6.54 10.98 7.31
C THR A 73 6.26 10.68 8.78
N GLU A 74 6.41 11.67 9.65
CA GLU A 74 6.21 11.54 11.11
C GLU A 74 4.78 11.83 11.58
N TYR A 75 3.85 12.12 10.66
CA TYR A 75 2.49 12.47 11.04
C TYR A 75 1.71 11.20 11.37
N TYR A 76 0.92 11.25 12.45
CA TYR A 76 -0.06 10.23 12.78
C TYR A 76 -1.28 10.33 11.85
N PRO A 77 -2.02 9.23 11.60
CA PRO A 77 -3.19 9.23 10.73
C PRO A 77 -4.22 10.31 11.05
N ALA A 78 -4.42 10.64 12.32
CA ALA A 78 -5.35 11.70 12.74
C ALA A 78 -4.95 13.12 12.28
N GLN A 79 -3.69 13.32 11.90
CA GLN A 79 -3.15 14.59 11.39
C GLN A 79 -3.17 14.67 9.86
N LEU A 80 -3.60 13.61 9.18
CA LEU A 80 -3.59 13.49 7.73
C LEU A 80 -5.00 13.61 7.16
N SER A 81 -5.15 14.30 6.03
CA SER A 81 -6.41 14.30 5.27
C SER A 81 -6.74 12.90 4.73
N GLY A 82 -7.99 12.67 4.31
CA GLY A 82 -8.39 11.38 3.73
C GLY A 82 -7.53 10.98 2.51
N GLY A 83 -7.32 11.91 1.58
CA GLY A 83 -6.45 11.68 0.41
C GLY A 83 -4.99 11.41 0.80
N GLN A 84 -4.47 12.05 1.85
CA GLN A 84 -3.12 11.76 2.36
C GLN A 84 -3.06 10.38 3.01
N GLN A 85 -4.06 9.99 3.82
CA GLN A 85 -4.14 8.65 4.41
C GLN A 85 -4.24 7.58 3.32
N GLN A 86 -4.96 7.85 2.22
CA GLN A 86 -5.02 6.91 1.10
C GLN A 86 -3.67 6.78 0.39
N ARG A 87 -2.94 7.89 0.21
CA ARG A 87 -1.56 7.84 -0.29
C ARG A 87 -0.61 7.07 0.63
N VAL A 88 -0.75 7.18 1.95
CA VAL A 88 -0.01 6.32 2.90
C VAL A 88 -0.38 4.84 2.70
N SER A 89 -1.66 4.53 2.50
CA SER A 89 -2.11 3.16 2.21
C SER A 89 -1.53 2.62 0.90
N ILE A 90 -1.43 3.45 -0.15
CA ILE A 90 -0.76 3.10 -1.41
C ILE A 90 0.73 2.84 -1.18
N ALA A 91 1.45 3.70 -0.45
CA ALA A 91 2.85 3.47 -0.11
C ALA A 91 3.03 2.13 0.63
N ARG A 92 2.15 1.82 1.59
CA ARG A 92 2.15 0.55 2.31
C ARG A 92 1.93 -0.65 1.38
N ALA A 93 1.01 -0.54 0.41
CA ALA A 93 0.77 -1.59 -0.59
C ALA A 93 2.02 -1.87 -1.47
N LEU A 94 2.86 -0.86 -1.68
CA LEU A 94 4.09 -0.94 -2.48
C LEU A 94 5.31 -1.40 -1.65
N MET A 95 5.19 -1.51 -0.34
CA MET A 95 6.32 -1.75 0.56
C MET A 95 7.07 -3.04 0.20
N ASN A 96 6.36 -4.14 -0.07
CA ASN A 96 6.96 -5.40 -0.48
C ASN A 96 7.01 -5.58 -2.02
N GLY A 97 6.85 -4.50 -2.77
CA GLY A 97 6.86 -4.49 -4.23
C GLY A 97 5.47 -4.26 -4.82
N GLY A 98 4.43 -4.91 -4.28
CA GLY A 98 3.04 -4.70 -4.73
C GLY A 98 2.86 -5.00 -6.22
N GLN A 99 3.34 -6.15 -6.69
CA GLN A 99 3.26 -6.56 -8.11
C GLN A 99 1.81 -6.57 -8.60
N VAL A 100 0.89 -7.01 -7.74
CA VAL A 100 -0.55 -6.93 -7.91
C VAL A 100 -1.13 -6.06 -6.80
N ILE A 101 -1.80 -4.98 -7.16
CA ILE A 101 -2.51 -4.09 -6.25
C ILE A 101 -3.99 -4.40 -6.33
N LEU A 102 -4.56 -4.82 -5.21
CA LEU A 102 -6.00 -5.01 -5.04
C LEU A 102 -6.56 -3.77 -4.35
N ALA A 103 -7.40 -3.03 -5.05
CA ALA A 103 -7.99 -1.78 -4.57
C ALA A 103 -9.51 -1.92 -4.45
N ASP A 104 -10.01 -1.98 -3.23
CA ASP A 104 -11.44 -2.09 -2.91
C ASP A 104 -12.01 -0.69 -2.62
N GLU A 105 -12.85 -0.19 -3.54
CA GLU A 105 -13.43 1.16 -3.53
C GLU A 105 -12.43 2.27 -3.14
N PRO A 106 -11.30 2.42 -3.87
CA PRO A 106 -10.19 3.28 -3.44
C PRO A 106 -10.54 4.78 -3.36
N THR A 107 -11.66 5.20 -3.95
CA THR A 107 -12.12 6.60 -3.99
C THR A 107 -13.39 6.84 -3.19
N GLY A 108 -14.03 5.80 -2.63
CA GLY A 108 -15.37 5.90 -2.04
C GLY A 108 -15.46 6.76 -0.77
N ALA A 109 -14.33 7.05 -0.12
CA ALA A 109 -14.25 7.91 1.07
C ALA A 109 -13.61 9.28 0.79
N LEU A 110 -13.40 9.63 -0.48
CA LEU A 110 -12.65 10.82 -0.91
C LEU A 110 -13.55 11.83 -1.63
N ASP A 111 -13.18 13.11 -1.57
CA ASP A 111 -13.72 14.13 -2.47
C ASP A 111 -13.23 13.89 -3.91
N SER A 112 -13.85 14.55 -4.89
CA SER A 112 -13.56 14.34 -6.31
C SER A 112 -12.10 14.62 -6.67
N HIS A 113 -11.50 15.66 -6.09
CA HIS A 113 -10.11 16.03 -6.38
C HIS A 113 -9.13 14.98 -5.82
N SER A 114 -9.30 14.61 -4.54
CA SER A 114 -8.52 13.54 -3.93
C SER A 114 -8.70 12.19 -4.64
N GLY A 115 -9.92 11.90 -5.13
CA GLY A 115 -10.22 10.70 -5.89
C GLY A 115 -9.48 10.65 -7.23
N GLU A 116 -9.46 11.76 -7.97
CA GLU A 116 -8.70 11.89 -9.22
C GLU A 116 -7.19 11.71 -8.99
N GLU A 117 -6.62 12.29 -7.94
CA GLU A 117 -5.20 12.10 -7.58
C GLU A 117 -4.88 10.62 -7.33
N VAL A 118 -5.72 9.94 -6.54
CA VAL A 118 -5.54 8.50 -6.23
C VAL A 118 -5.63 7.65 -7.50
N MET A 119 -6.60 7.91 -8.37
CA MET A 119 -6.73 7.21 -9.65
C MET A 119 -5.53 7.47 -10.56
N ALA A 120 -5.04 8.71 -10.63
CA ALA A 120 -3.84 9.04 -11.39
C ALA A 120 -2.61 8.26 -10.89
N ILE A 121 -2.45 8.11 -9.58
CA ILE A 121 -1.38 7.29 -8.99
C ILE A 121 -1.53 5.82 -9.41
N LEU A 122 -2.74 5.25 -9.33
CA LEU A 122 -2.98 3.86 -9.75
C LEU A 122 -2.69 3.64 -11.24
N HIS A 123 -3.02 4.62 -12.10
CA HIS A 123 -2.63 4.61 -13.51
C HIS A 123 -1.11 4.65 -13.69
N GLN A 124 -0.40 5.53 -12.98
CA GLN A 124 1.07 5.58 -13.03
C GLN A 124 1.74 4.30 -12.53
N LEU A 125 1.14 3.59 -11.57
CA LEU A 125 1.63 2.29 -11.12
C LEU A 125 1.43 1.24 -12.22
N ARG A 126 0.26 1.20 -12.86
CA ARG A 126 0.03 0.36 -14.02
C ARG A 126 1.04 0.61 -15.14
N ASP A 127 1.31 1.88 -15.47
CA ASP A 127 2.25 2.25 -16.53
C ASP A 127 3.70 1.81 -16.22
N ARG A 128 4.02 1.59 -14.95
CA ARG A 128 5.30 1.04 -14.48
C ARG A 128 5.31 -0.49 -14.35
N GLY A 129 4.25 -1.16 -14.81
CA GLY A 129 4.15 -2.62 -14.88
C GLY A 129 3.45 -3.28 -13.69
N HIS A 130 2.87 -2.52 -12.76
CA HIS A 130 2.05 -3.11 -11.71
C HIS A 130 0.70 -3.58 -12.28
N THR A 131 0.23 -4.75 -11.85
CA THR A 131 -1.17 -5.15 -12.11
C THR A 131 -2.05 -4.46 -11.09
N VAL A 132 -3.08 -3.72 -11.53
CA VAL A 132 -4.03 -3.07 -10.62
C VAL A 132 -5.42 -3.62 -10.89
N ILE A 133 -6.05 -4.17 -9.85
CA ILE A 133 -7.42 -4.67 -9.88
C ILE A 133 -8.24 -3.78 -8.96
N ILE A 134 -9.26 -3.13 -9.52
CA ILE A 134 -10.16 -2.25 -8.79
C ILE A 134 -11.52 -2.94 -8.67
N VAL A 135 -12.05 -2.96 -7.45
CA VAL A 135 -13.42 -3.39 -7.16
C VAL A 135 -14.24 -2.15 -6.80
N THR A 136 -15.40 -2.02 -7.42
CA THR A 136 -16.34 -0.89 -7.24
C THR A 136 -17.77 -1.39 -7.49
N HIS A 137 -18.77 -0.63 -7.07
CA HIS A 137 -20.21 -0.94 -7.22
C HIS A 137 -20.81 -0.42 -8.53
#